data_AF-A0A2W2EAZ6-F1
#
_entry.id   AF-A0A2W2EAZ6-F1
#
_cell.length_a   1.000
_cell.length_b   1.000
_cell.length_c   1.000
_cell.angle_alpha   90.00
_cell.angle_beta   90.00
_cell.angle_gamma   90.00
#
_symmetry.space_group_name_H-M   'P 1'
#
loop_
_entity.id
_entity.type
_entity.pdbx_description
1 polymer ?
#
loop_
_entity_poly.entity_id
_entity_poly.type
_entity_poly.pdbx_seq_one_letter_code
_entity_poly.pdbx_strand_id
1 'polypeptide(L)' 'MNTTGKKWIVRLGLPAMVAAGAMVVTAGPAQAGQWVSGGVYVQQSQCRSVGEARVKSGYYERYTCTAQNPGWWLQGFVN' A
#
# COMPACT_ATOMS: atom_id res chain seq x y z
N MET A 1 28.42 -55.32 -16.62
CA MET A 1 28.69 -54.22 -15.68
C MET A 1 27.47 -53.31 -15.71
N ASN A 2 26.46 -53.53 -14.85
CA ASN A 2 26.34 -52.98 -13.48
C ASN A 2 26.56 -51.46 -13.51
N THR A 3 25.61 -50.57 -13.20
CA THR A 3 24.55 -50.64 -12.18
C THR A 3 23.50 -49.55 -12.42
N THR A 4 22.22 -49.96 -12.47
CA THR A 4 21.10 -49.50 -11.63
C THR A 4 21.06 -48.04 -11.18
N GLY A 5 20.00 -47.32 -11.57
CA GLY A 5 19.65 -46.04 -10.95
C GLY A 5 18.30 -45.46 -11.36
N LYS A 6 17.21 -46.23 -11.29
CA LYS A 6 15.82 -45.72 -11.29
C LYS A 6 15.73 -44.59 -10.24
N LYS A 7 15.53 -43.34 -10.67
CA LYS A 7 15.15 -42.26 -9.75
C LYS A 7 13.63 -42.21 -9.67
N TRP A 8 13.18 -42.82 -8.59
CA TRP A 8 11.81 -42.91 -8.13
C TRP A 8 11.18 -41.53 -7.98
N ILE A 9 9.96 -41.44 -8.51
CA ILE A 9 8.90 -40.59 -7.97
C ILE A 9 8.92 -40.72 -6.45
N VAL A 10 9.38 -39.69 -5.75
CA VAL A 10 9.17 -39.53 -4.32
C VAL A 10 8.30 -38.31 -4.14
N ARG A 11 7.09 -38.61 -3.67
CA ARG A 11 6.06 -37.73 -3.17
C ARG A 11 6.67 -36.65 -2.26
N LEU A 12 6.90 -35.45 -2.80
CA LEU A 12 6.78 -34.21 -2.04
C LEU A 12 5.27 -33.94 -2.01
N GLY A 13 4.51 -34.46 -1.04
CA GLY A 13 4.67 -34.08 0.34
C GLY A 13 4.17 -32.65 0.45
N LEU A 14 2.85 -32.47 0.41
CA LEU A 14 2.20 -31.21 0.76
C LEU A 14 2.85 -30.69 2.05
N PRO A 15 3.52 -29.52 2.07
CA PRO A 15 3.47 -28.74 3.27
C PRO A 15 2.04 -28.19 3.30
N ALA A 16 1.21 -28.82 4.12
CA ALA A 16 0.05 -28.16 4.70
C ALA A 16 0.55 -26.96 5.51
N MET A 17 0.86 -25.86 4.82
CA MET A 17 0.93 -24.52 5.40
C MET A 17 -0.36 -23.81 5.04
N VAL A 18 -1.42 -24.21 5.73
CA VAL A 18 -2.49 -23.29 6.07
C VAL A 18 -1.90 -22.32 7.08
N ALA A 19 -1.42 -21.16 6.62
CA ALA A 19 -1.44 -19.91 7.39
C ALA A 19 -0.87 -18.77 6.56
N ALA A 20 -1.60 -17.66 6.61
CA ALA A 20 -1.23 -16.31 6.17
C ALA A 20 -1.37 -16.03 4.67
N GLY A 21 -2.59 -15.66 4.31
CA GLY A 21 -2.77 -14.43 3.55
C GLY A 21 -2.37 -14.52 2.10
N ALA A 22 -3.26 -15.09 1.30
CA ALA A 22 -3.45 -14.61 -0.06
C ALA A 22 -3.43 -13.07 -0.05
N MET A 23 -2.38 -12.51 -0.63
CA MET A 23 -2.36 -11.33 -1.49
C MET A 23 -0.88 -11.02 -1.74
N VAL A 24 -0.31 -11.75 -2.70
CA VAL A 24 0.77 -11.23 -3.51
C VAL A 24 0.21 -9.99 -4.20
N VAL A 25 0.25 -8.85 -3.51
CA VAL A 25 0.06 -7.57 -4.16
C VAL A 25 1.28 -7.41 -5.03
N THR A 26 1.08 -7.59 -6.32
CA THR A 26 1.96 -7.11 -7.37
C THR A 26 2.18 -5.62 -7.13
N ALA A 27 3.15 -5.25 -6.29
CA ALA A 27 3.63 -3.90 -6.18
C ALA A 27 4.35 -3.60 -7.49
N GLY A 28 3.60 -3.05 -8.45
CA GLY A 28 4.15 -2.53 -9.69
C GLY A 28 5.26 -1.50 -9.40
N PRO A 29 6.14 -1.24 -10.38
CA PRO A 29 7.33 -0.42 -10.15
C PRO A 29 6.94 1.03 -9.78
N ALA A 30 7.69 1.60 -8.83
CA ALA A 30 8.00 3.02 -8.67
C ALA A 30 6.89 4.03 -9.00
N GLN A 31 6.09 4.39 -8.00
CA GLN A 31 5.58 5.74 -7.89
C GLN A 31 6.48 6.42 -6.88
N ALA A 32 7.42 7.25 -7.33
CA ALA A 32 8.38 7.95 -6.47
C ALA A 32 7.70 9.04 -5.60
N GLY A 33 6.41 8.91 -5.31
CA GLY A 33 5.71 9.80 -4.42
C GLY A 33 5.27 9.13 -3.12
N GLN A 34 5.44 9.88 -2.04
CA GLN A 34 5.11 9.48 -0.69
C GLN A 34 3.86 10.23 -0.23
N TRP A 35 2.96 9.50 0.43
CA TRP A 35 1.86 10.13 1.14
C TRP A 35 2.36 10.70 2.46
N VAL A 36 2.24 12.01 2.62
CA VAL A 36 2.61 12.76 3.81
C VAL A 36 1.34 13.24 4.53
N SER A 37 1.35 13.17 5.86
CA SER A 37 0.23 13.68 6.66
C SER A 37 0.20 15.19 6.61
N GLY A 38 -0.95 15.74 6.20
CA GLY A 38 -1.21 17.18 6.18
C GLY A 38 -1.94 17.70 7.42
N GLY A 39 -2.32 16.81 8.34
CA GLY A 39 -3.01 17.13 9.60
C GLY A 39 -4.44 16.59 9.68
N VAL A 40 -5.03 16.68 10.88
CA VAL A 40 -6.43 16.30 11.15
C VAL A 40 -7.26 17.57 11.34
N TYR A 41 -8.42 17.63 10.69
CA TYR A 41 -9.32 18.77 10.66
C TYR A 41 -10.69 18.36 11.21
N VAL A 42 -11.36 19.25 11.94
CA VAL A 42 -12.69 18.95 12.51
C VAL A 42 -13.76 18.85 11.41
N GLN A 43 -13.62 19.64 10.34
CA GLN A 43 -14.60 19.74 9.26
C GLN A 43 -14.02 19.31 7.91
N GLN A 44 -14.85 18.66 7.09
CA GLN A 44 -14.48 18.25 5.73
C GLN A 44 -14.08 19.45 4.86
N SER A 45 -14.82 20.56 4.99
CA SER A 45 -14.58 21.82 4.29
C SER A 45 -13.17 22.36 4.56
N GLN A 46 -12.73 22.32 5.82
CA GLN A 46 -11.38 22.74 6.21
C GLN A 46 -10.32 21.82 5.59
N CYS A 47 -10.52 20.50 5.63
CA CYS A 47 -9.60 19.54 5.01
C CYS A 47 -9.41 19.84 3.52
N ARG A 48 -10.52 20.06 2.78
CA ARG A 48 -10.45 20.37 1.35
C ARG A 48 -9.78 21.72 1.08
N SER A 49 -10.17 22.77 1.81
CA SER A 49 -9.61 24.10 1.63
C SER A 49 -8.09 24.13 1.87
N VAL A 50 -7.61 23.45 2.91
CA VAL A 50 -6.17 23.36 3.19
C VAL A 50 -5.45 22.44 2.20
N GLY A 51 -6.08 21.33 1.80
CA GLY A 51 -5.54 20.44 0.76
C GLY A 51 -5.33 21.16 -0.57
N GLU A 52 -6.34 21.90 -1.04
CA GLU A 52 -6.25 22.71 -2.26
C GLU A 52 -5.21 23.82 -2.15
N ALA A 53 -5.15 24.51 -1.01
CA ALA A 53 -4.14 25.55 -0.78
C ALA A 53 -2.71 24.97 -0.85
N ARG A 54 -2.50 23.77 -0.31
CA ARG A 54 -1.19 23.10 -0.34
C ARG A 54 -0.82 22.59 -1.73
N VAL A 55 -1.79 22.08 -2.50
CA VAL A 55 -1.54 21.74 -3.92
C VAL A 55 -1.20 22.99 -4.73
N LYS A 56 -1.98 24.06 -4.56
CA LYS A 56 -1.75 25.33 -5.27
C LYS A 56 -0.40 25.96 -4.92
N SER A 57 0.07 25.76 -3.69
CA SER A 57 1.38 26.24 -3.22
C SER A 57 2.55 25.33 -3.64
N GLY A 58 2.27 24.19 -4.29
CA GLY A 58 3.29 23.21 -4.70
C GLY A 58 3.81 22.33 -3.55
N TYR A 59 3.20 22.38 -2.36
CA TYR A 59 3.57 21.48 -1.26
C TYR A 59 3.15 20.05 -1.54
N TYR A 60 2.02 19.85 -2.22
CA TYR A 60 1.48 18.55 -2.62
C TYR A 60 1.23 18.55 -4.12
N GLU A 61 1.44 17.43 -4.80
CA GLU A 61 0.95 17.27 -6.17
C GLU A 61 -0.55 16.97 -6.18
N ARG A 62 -1.00 16.15 -5.22
CA ARG A 62 -2.40 15.78 -5.02
C ARG A 62 -2.66 15.59 -3.54
N TYR A 63 -3.93 15.67 -3.12
CA TYR A 63 -4.33 15.43 -1.74
C TYR A 63 -5.58 14.54 -1.66
N THR A 64 -5.78 13.94 -0.50
CA THR A 64 -7.02 13.22 -0.15
C THR A 64 -7.47 13.62 1.25
N CYS A 65 -8.79 13.61 1.45
CA CYS A 65 -9.44 13.86 2.74
C CYS A 65 -10.20 12.60 3.15
N THR A 66 -9.73 11.94 4.19
CA THR A 66 -10.33 10.69 4.70
C THR A 66 -11.08 10.99 5.99
N ALA A 67 -12.32 10.51 6.11
CA ALA A 67 -13.08 10.64 7.35
C ALA A 67 -12.38 9.84 8.46
N GLN A 68 -12.11 10.47 9.59
CA GLN A 68 -11.45 9.86 10.75
C GLN A 68 -12.12 10.39 12.02
N ASN A 69 -12.88 9.59 12.75
CA ASN A 69 -13.62 10.05 13.93
C ASN A 69 -12.66 10.66 15.00
N PRO A 70 -12.86 11.92 15.49
CA PRO A 70 -14.00 12.85 15.31
C PRO A 70 -13.87 13.96 14.24
N GLY A 71 -13.06 13.77 13.20
CA GLY A 71 -12.87 14.72 12.10
C GLY A 71 -12.47 14.09 10.75
N TRP A 72 -11.49 14.71 10.10
CA TRP A 72 -11.03 14.44 8.73
C TRP A 72 -9.51 14.50 8.66
N TRP A 73 -8.89 13.43 8.20
CA TRP A 73 -7.45 13.37 7.97
C TRP A 73 -7.14 13.89 6.56
N LEU A 74 -6.23 14.87 6.44
CA LEU A 74 -5.64 15.30 5.18
C LEU A 74 -4.35 14.51 4.89
N GLN A 75 -4.26 13.85 3.74
CA GLN A 75 -3.00 13.28 3.25
C GLN A 75 -2.65 13.97 1.93
N GLY A 76 -1.43 14.48 1.84
CA GLY A 76 -0.85 15.00 0.61
C GLY A 76 0.06 13.97 -0.02
N PHE A 77 0.20 13.98 -1.33
CA PHE A 77 1.16 13.17 -2.07
C PHE A 77 2.22 14.11 -2.64
N VAL A 78 3.48 13.76 -2.42
CA VAL A 78 4.67 14.49 -2.89
C VAL A 78 5.56 13.52 -3.65
N ASN A 79 6.11 13.90 -4.80
CA ASN A 79 6.97 13.11 -5.69
C ASN A 79 8.25 13.88 -5.99
#